data_AF-A0A480R481-F1
#
_entry.id   AF-A0A480R481-F1
#
_cell.length_a   1.000
_cell.length_b   1.000
_cell.length_c   1.000
_cell.angle_alpha   90.00
_cell.angle_beta   90.00
_cell.angle_gamma   90.00
#
_symmetry.space_group_name_H-M   'P 1'
#
loop_
_entity.id
_entity.type
_entity.pdbx_description
1 polymer ?
#
loop_
_entity_poly.entity_id
_entity_poly.type
_entity_poly.pdbx_seq_one_letter_code
_entity_poly.pdbx_strand_id
1 'polypeptide(L)'
;MAVSAQLLREELQIFGLECEDALIDKLAELCVLYGQNEEGMVGELIAFCTSTRKDGLTSEILNSFEHEFLSRRWSKARPSASKDSGHAGARDIVSIQELIEVEEEEETLLNAYTTPSKGSQKRAITTPETPLTKRSVSARSPHQLLSPSSFSPSATPSQKYSSRSNRGEVVTSFGSTQGVSWSGRGGAGNISLKVLGCPEPLTGSYKSMFQKLSDIREVLTCKIEELGSELKEHYKIEAFTPVLVPAQEPVTLLGQIGCDSNGKLNHKSVILEGDREHSSGAQIPVDLSELKEYSLFPGQVVVMEGINTTGRKLVATRLYEGVPLPFHQPSEEDGDSEQIMVLVACGPYTTSDSIAFEPLLDLITVINRDRPDVCILFGPFLDAKHEQVESCLLTSPFEDVFKQCLRTIIEGTRRSDFPMLDRASHS
;
A
#
# COMPACT_ATOMS: atom_id res chain seq x y z
N MET A 1 16.45 29.24 -22.37
CA MET A 1 16.71 27.94 -21.72
C MET A 1 17.66 27.16 -22.59
N ALA A 2 18.60 26.41 -22.01
CA ALA A 2 19.42 25.48 -22.79
C ALA A 2 18.58 24.22 -22.99
N VAL A 3 18.24 23.91 -24.25
CA VAL A 3 17.46 22.73 -24.61
C VAL A 3 18.42 21.65 -25.12
N SER A 4 18.33 20.44 -24.58
CA SER A 4 19.16 19.31 -24.97
C SER A 4 18.42 18.41 -25.95
N ALA A 5 18.94 18.32 -27.18
CA ALA A 5 18.43 17.39 -28.21
C ALA A 5 18.51 15.92 -27.76
N GLN A 6 19.50 15.59 -26.91
CA GLN A 6 19.66 14.23 -26.38
C GLN A 6 18.56 13.88 -25.36
N LEU A 7 18.18 14.83 -24.49
CA LEU A 7 17.07 14.62 -23.55
C LEU A 7 15.73 14.53 -24.29
N LEU A 8 15.50 15.35 -25.32
CA LEU A 8 14.29 15.24 -26.16
C LEU A 8 14.17 13.85 -26.81
N ARG A 9 15.29 13.27 -27.26
CA ARG A 9 15.33 11.94 -27.84
C ARG A 9 15.00 10.85 -26.81
N GLU A 10 15.57 10.94 -25.63
CA GLU A 10 15.30 10.02 -24.52
C GLU A 10 13.82 10.08 -24.12
N GLU A 11 13.25 11.27 -24.00
CA GLU A 11 11.83 11.47 -23.67
C GLU A 11 10.89 10.92 -24.76
N LEU A 12 11.17 11.16 -26.05
CA LEU A 12 10.38 10.59 -27.14
C LEU A 12 10.43 9.04 -27.17
N GLN A 13 11.59 8.47 -26.82
CA GLN A 13 11.78 7.03 -26.75
C GLN A 13 10.95 6.38 -25.63
N ILE A 14 10.69 7.09 -24.52
CA ILE A 14 9.79 6.62 -23.44
C ILE A 14 8.40 6.29 -23.99
N PHE A 15 7.94 7.03 -25.01
CA PHE A 15 6.64 6.85 -25.64
C PHE A 15 6.69 6.00 -26.92
N GLY A 16 7.82 5.36 -27.21
CA GLY A 16 7.98 4.50 -28.39
C GLY A 16 8.01 5.25 -29.73
N LEU A 17 8.30 6.56 -29.71
CA LEU A 17 8.42 7.38 -30.92
C LEU A 17 9.88 7.51 -31.35
N GLU A 18 10.25 6.84 -32.43
CA GLU A 18 11.55 7.05 -33.08
C GLU A 18 11.48 8.22 -34.07
N CYS A 19 12.39 9.19 -33.92
CA CYS A 19 12.40 10.41 -34.71
C CYS A 19 13.75 10.66 -35.38
N GLU A 20 13.69 11.20 -36.59
CA GLU A 20 14.85 11.70 -37.34
C GLU A 20 15.43 12.97 -36.67
N ASP A 21 16.75 13.17 -36.78
CA ASP A 21 17.45 14.31 -36.17
C ASP A 21 16.83 15.67 -36.56
N ALA A 22 16.37 15.81 -37.81
CA ALA A 22 15.74 17.04 -38.30
C ALA A 22 14.43 17.40 -37.57
N LEU A 23 13.69 16.41 -37.04
CA LEU A 23 12.46 16.65 -36.27
C LEU A 23 12.78 17.02 -34.82
N ILE A 24 13.88 16.48 -34.28
CA ILE A 24 14.36 16.78 -32.92
C ILE A 24 14.89 18.22 -32.87
N ASP A 25 15.63 18.66 -33.89
CA ASP A 25 16.09 20.05 -34.00
C ASP A 25 14.91 21.02 -34.00
N LYS A 26 13.86 20.71 -34.76
CA LYS A 26 12.65 21.52 -34.80
C LYS A 26 11.87 21.50 -33.48
N LEU A 27 11.82 20.38 -32.77
CA LEU A 27 11.26 20.30 -31.42
C LEU A 27 12.05 21.13 -30.42
N ALA A 28 13.38 21.13 -30.52
CA ALA A 28 14.23 21.97 -29.70
C ALA A 28 13.99 23.46 -29.95
N GLU A 29 13.80 23.87 -31.22
CA GLU A 29 13.40 25.22 -31.59
C GLU A 29 12.05 25.60 -30.95
N LEU A 30 11.05 24.70 -31.00
CA LEU A 30 9.74 24.94 -30.36
C LEU A 30 9.86 25.07 -28.83
N CYS A 31 10.72 24.29 -28.17
CA CYS A 31 10.96 24.40 -26.73
C CYS A 31 11.47 25.80 -26.38
N VAL A 32 12.41 26.33 -27.17
CA VAL A 32 12.95 27.69 -27.00
C VAL A 32 11.89 28.75 -27.28
N LEU A 33 11.13 28.60 -28.38
CA LEU A 33 10.14 29.59 -28.82
C LEU A 33 8.97 29.73 -27.82
N TYR A 34 8.50 28.61 -27.27
CA TYR A 34 7.35 28.56 -26.36
C TYR A 34 7.74 28.53 -24.88
N GLY A 35 9.04 28.59 -24.57
CA GLY A 35 9.54 28.66 -23.20
C GLY A 35 9.17 27.43 -22.36
N GLN A 36 9.27 26.23 -22.96
CA GLN A 36 9.00 24.95 -22.29
C GLN A 36 10.27 24.12 -22.13
N ASN A 37 10.30 23.26 -21.11
CA ASN A 37 11.30 22.22 -20.99
C ASN A 37 10.98 21.03 -21.91
N GLU A 38 11.96 20.17 -22.10
CA GLU A 38 11.93 19.00 -22.98
C GLU A 38 10.79 18.05 -22.61
N GLU A 39 10.64 17.75 -21.32
CA GLU A 39 9.60 16.89 -20.75
C GLU A 39 8.19 17.45 -21.03
N GLY A 40 7.97 18.74 -20.74
CA GLY A 40 6.68 19.39 -20.97
C GLY A 40 6.30 19.46 -22.45
N MET A 41 7.28 19.72 -23.32
CA MET A 41 7.04 19.77 -24.77
C MET A 41 6.70 18.39 -25.34
N VAL A 42 7.44 17.35 -24.94
CA VAL A 42 7.17 15.98 -25.39
C VAL A 42 5.82 15.51 -24.83
N GLY A 43 5.51 15.75 -23.56
CA GLY A 43 4.21 15.40 -22.99
C GLY A 43 3.02 16.03 -23.74
N GLU A 44 3.14 17.31 -24.12
CA GLU A 44 2.13 17.99 -24.92
C GLU A 44 2.01 17.45 -26.35
N LEU A 45 3.14 17.13 -26.97
CA LEU A 45 3.17 16.51 -28.30
C LEU A 45 2.48 15.14 -28.28
N ILE A 46 2.75 14.31 -27.28
CA ILE A 46 2.09 13.01 -27.12
C ILE A 46 0.58 13.19 -26.93
N ALA A 47 0.15 14.09 -26.04
CA ALA A 47 -1.26 14.40 -25.82
C ALA A 47 -1.96 14.86 -27.12
N PHE A 48 -1.27 15.66 -27.94
CA PHE A 48 -1.77 16.08 -29.25
C PHE A 48 -1.89 14.91 -30.24
N CYS A 49 -0.89 14.03 -30.31
CA CYS A 49 -0.93 12.85 -31.18
C CYS A 49 -2.06 11.88 -30.77
N THR A 50 -2.23 11.64 -29.47
CA THR A 50 -3.30 10.79 -28.93
C THR A 50 -4.69 11.36 -29.23
N SER A 51 -4.88 12.67 -29.04
CA SER A 51 -6.18 13.32 -29.29
C SER A 51 -6.55 13.41 -30.78
N THR A 52 -5.56 13.45 -31.66
CA THR A 52 -5.77 13.52 -33.12
C THR A 52 -5.72 12.17 -33.84
N ARG A 53 -5.46 11.07 -33.12
CA ARG A 53 -5.29 9.70 -33.67
C ARG A 53 -4.30 9.64 -34.84
N LYS A 54 -3.18 10.35 -34.72
CA LYS A 54 -2.12 10.33 -35.74
C LYS A 54 -0.98 9.43 -35.25
N ASP A 55 -0.66 8.40 -36.03
CA ASP A 55 0.40 7.45 -35.73
C ASP A 55 1.75 7.94 -36.30
N GLY A 56 2.77 7.98 -35.44
CA GLY A 56 4.15 8.38 -35.78
C GLY A 56 4.39 9.89 -35.77
N LEU A 57 5.65 10.31 -35.70
CA LEU A 57 6.02 11.73 -35.78
C LEU A 57 6.47 12.07 -37.21
N THR A 58 5.70 12.92 -37.89
CA THR A 58 6.07 13.47 -39.20
C THR A 58 6.19 14.99 -39.15
N SER A 59 6.89 15.58 -40.12
CA SER A 59 7.01 17.05 -40.24
C SER A 59 5.65 17.74 -40.32
N GLU A 60 4.65 17.10 -40.93
CA GLU A 60 3.28 17.59 -41.04
C GLU A 60 2.55 17.61 -39.69
N ILE A 61 2.76 16.57 -38.86
CA ILE A 61 2.19 16.49 -37.51
C ILE A 61 2.81 17.55 -36.61
N LEU A 62 4.12 17.78 -36.72
CA LEU A 62 4.80 18.79 -35.92
C LEU A 62 4.39 20.22 -36.31
N ASN A 63 4.13 20.47 -37.60
CA ASN A 63 3.53 21.73 -38.08
C ASN A 63 2.09 21.92 -37.55
N SER A 64 1.29 20.85 -37.59
CA SER A 64 -0.09 20.85 -37.07
C SER A 64 -0.10 21.09 -35.56
N PHE A 65 0.81 20.48 -34.81
CA PHE A 65 1.02 20.70 -33.38
C PHE A 65 1.37 22.17 -33.08
N GLU A 66 2.31 22.76 -33.82
CA GLU A 66 2.68 24.17 -33.66
C GLU A 66 1.49 25.11 -33.92
N HIS A 67 0.80 24.94 -35.05
CA HIS A 67 -0.25 25.86 -35.46
C HIS A 67 -1.57 25.64 -34.72
N GLU A 68 -1.97 24.40 -34.46
CA GLU A 68 -3.28 24.11 -33.87
C GLU A 68 -3.26 24.12 -32.35
N PHE A 69 -2.12 23.75 -31.73
CA PHE A 69 -2.03 23.59 -30.29
C PHE A 69 -1.20 24.71 -29.64
N LEU A 70 0.08 24.84 -30.01
CA LEU A 70 0.99 25.79 -29.37
C LEU A 70 0.59 27.26 -29.61
N SER A 71 0.23 27.62 -30.85
CA SER A 71 -0.16 28.99 -31.19
C SER A 71 -1.50 29.44 -30.55
N ARG A 72 -2.46 28.51 -30.40
CA ARG A 72 -3.74 28.75 -29.72
C ARG A 72 -3.57 28.96 -28.22
N ARG A 73 -2.58 28.28 -27.62
CA ARG A 73 -2.25 28.46 -26.21
C ARG A 73 -1.54 29.78 -25.97
N TRP A 74 -0.62 30.15 -26.85
CA TRP A 74 0.09 31.43 -26.78
C TRP A 74 -0.84 32.64 -26.92
N SER A 75 -1.90 32.52 -27.74
CA SER A 75 -2.93 33.56 -27.88
C SER A 75 -3.85 33.69 -26.66
N LYS A 76 -4.03 32.64 -25.84
CA LYS A 76 -4.73 32.69 -24.54
C LYS A 76 -3.86 33.18 -23.38
N ALA A 77 -2.54 33.11 -23.50
CA ALA A 77 -1.59 33.48 -22.45
C ALA A 77 -1.32 35.01 -22.33
N ARG A 78 -1.86 35.84 -23.24
CA ARG A 78 -1.89 37.30 -23.04
C ARG A 78 -3.20 37.72 -22.38
N PRO A 79 -3.19 38.42 -21.24
CA PRO A 79 -4.42 38.84 -20.56
C PRO A 79 -5.10 39.94 -21.38
N SER A 80 -6.13 39.59 -22.14
CA SER A 80 -7.14 40.56 -22.58
C SER A 80 -8.14 40.76 -21.45
N ALA A 81 -8.33 42.02 -21.06
CA ALA A 81 -9.20 42.46 -19.98
C ALA A 81 -10.62 41.88 -20.01
N SER A 82 -11.04 41.39 -18.84
CA SER A 82 -12.41 41.14 -18.35
C SER A 82 -13.44 40.50 -19.30
N LYS A 83 -13.91 39.31 -18.93
CA LYS A 83 -15.32 39.14 -18.56
C LYS A 83 -15.56 37.89 -17.73
N ASP A 84 -16.20 38.14 -16.61
CA ASP A 84 -16.78 37.25 -15.64
C ASP A 84 -17.90 36.42 -16.30
N SER A 85 -17.80 35.09 -16.25
CA SER A 85 -18.94 34.19 -16.39
C SER A 85 -18.58 32.84 -15.81
N GLY A 86 -19.08 32.58 -14.61
CA GLY A 86 -19.11 31.24 -14.03
C GLY A 86 -19.82 30.26 -14.97
N HIS A 87 -19.26 29.07 -15.05
CA HIS A 87 -19.89 27.74 -15.13
C HIS A 87 -18.72 26.77 -15.30
N ALA A 88 -18.46 25.94 -14.28
CA ALA A 88 -17.56 24.81 -14.44
C ALA A 88 -18.20 23.88 -15.48
N GLY A 89 -17.64 23.85 -16.69
CA GLY A 89 -18.08 22.95 -17.74
C GLY A 89 -17.94 21.50 -17.28
N ALA A 90 -18.87 20.65 -17.72
CA ALA A 90 -18.87 19.22 -17.44
C ALA A 90 -17.51 18.62 -17.82
N ARG A 91 -16.81 18.06 -16.83
CA ARG A 91 -15.63 17.21 -17.07
C ARG A 91 -16.10 15.90 -17.69
N ASP A 92 -15.31 15.38 -18.62
CA ASP A 92 -15.55 14.10 -19.28
C ASP A 92 -15.61 12.96 -18.24
N ILE A 93 -16.53 12.01 -18.43
CA ILE A 93 -16.81 10.91 -17.49
C ILE A 93 -15.57 10.03 -17.29
N VAL A 94 -14.75 9.88 -18.33
CA VAL A 94 -13.47 9.16 -18.28
C VAL A 94 -12.48 9.83 -17.33
N SER A 95 -12.42 11.16 -17.35
CA SER A 95 -11.55 11.94 -16.47
C SER A 95 -12.02 11.92 -15.01
N ILE A 96 -13.32 11.70 -14.76
CA ILE A 96 -13.85 11.53 -13.41
C ILE A 96 -13.50 10.14 -12.87
N GLN A 97 -13.59 9.11 -13.70
CA GLN A 97 -13.25 7.73 -13.31
C GLN A 97 -11.76 7.60 -12.99
N GLU A 98 -10.90 8.23 -13.80
CA GLU A 98 -9.45 8.27 -13.60
C GLU A 98 -9.07 9.03 -12.31
N LEU A 99 -9.80 10.11 -11.97
CA LEU A 99 -9.63 10.80 -10.69
C LEU A 99 -10.07 9.95 -9.49
N ILE A 100 -11.16 9.18 -9.62
CA ILE A 100 -11.64 8.27 -8.57
C ILE A 100 -10.62 7.15 -8.33
N GLU A 101 -10.04 6.59 -9.40
CA GLU A 101 -9.01 5.54 -9.31
C GLU A 101 -7.74 6.06 -8.63
N VAL A 102 -7.30 7.28 -8.98
CA VAL A 102 -6.17 7.94 -8.30
C VAL A 102 -6.47 8.20 -6.82
N GLU A 103 -7.68 8.69 -6.50
CA GLU A 103 -8.10 8.89 -5.10
C GLU A 103 -8.16 7.55 -4.32
N GLU A 104 -8.64 6.46 -4.92
CA GLU A 104 -8.67 5.13 -4.32
C GLU A 104 -7.26 4.54 -4.08
N GLU A 105 -6.33 4.76 -5.01
CA GLU A 105 -4.92 4.37 -4.86
C GLU A 105 -4.23 5.16 -3.74
N GLU A 106 -4.48 6.47 -3.65
CA GLU A 106 -3.98 7.31 -2.56
C GLU A 106 -4.56 6.89 -1.19
N GLU A 107 -5.86 6.59 -1.11
CA GLU A 107 -6.47 6.05 0.11
C GLU A 107 -5.85 4.70 0.51
N THR A 108 -5.54 3.85 -0.47
CA THR A 108 -4.93 2.54 -0.24
C THR A 108 -3.51 2.66 0.33
N LEU A 109 -2.70 3.59 -0.19
CA LEU A 109 -1.37 3.88 0.35
C LEU A 109 -1.43 4.48 1.77
N LEU A 110 -2.37 5.39 2.01
CA LEU A 110 -2.59 5.98 3.32
C LEU A 110 -3.01 4.94 4.36
N ASN A 111 -3.74 3.89 3.97
CA ASN A 111 -4.21 2.85 4.89
C ASN A 111 -3.08 2.17 5.68
N ALA A 112 -1.86 2.07 5.12
CA ALA A 112 -0.68 1.53 5.81
C ALA A 112 -0.26 2.36 7.05
N TYR A 113 -0.70 3.62 7.15
CA TYR A 113 -0.44 4.54 8.24
C TYR A 113 -1.64 4.75 9.17
N THR A 114 -2.65 3.88 9.09
CA THR A 114 -3.92 4.07 9.79
C THR A 114 -4.28 2.92 10.70
N THR A 115 -5.11 3.18 11.70
CA THR A 115 -5.63 2.12 12.56
C THR A 115 -6.99 1.62 12.09
N PRO A 116 -7.25 0.30 12.13
CA PRO A 116 -8.56 -0.24 11.78
C PRO A 116 -9.65 0.33 12.69
N SER A 117 -10.70 0.90 12.10
CA SER A 117 -11.75 1.57 12.88
C SER A 117 -12.57 0.58 13.71
N LYS A 118 -12.75 0.87 15.00
CA LYS A 118 -13.64 0.11 15.90
C LYS A 118 -15.09 0.57 15.75
N GLY A 119 -15.79 0.00 14.77
CA GLY A 119 -17.26 -0.09 14.80
C GLY A 119 -17.69 -1.39 15.50
N SER A 120 -18.59 -1.31 16.48
CA SER A 120 -19.21 -2.51 17.09
C SER A 120 -20.09 -3.23 16.06
N GLN A 121 -19.59 -4.28 15.42
CA GLN A 121 -20.39 -5.20 14.62
C GLN A 121 -20.38 -6.62 15.21
N LYS A 122 -21.57 -7.22 15.29
CA LYS A 122 -21.88 -8.47 16.01
C LYS A 122 -21.43 -9.77 15.32
N ARG A 123 -20.47 -9.76 14.37
CA ARG A 123 -19.96 -10.99 13.74
C ARG A 123 -18.50 -10.86 13.34
N ALA A 124 -17.74 -11.94 13.54
CA ALA A 124 -16.38 -12.08 13.05
C ALA A 124 -16.39 -12.14 11.51
N ILE A 125 -15.71 -11.20 10.87
CA ILE A 125 -15.39 -11.19 9.44
C ILE A 125 -13.87 -11.02 9.36
N THR A 126 -13.21 -11.89 8.59
CA THR A 126 -11.75 -11.99 8.43
C THR A 126 -11.17 -11.08 7.34
N THR A 127 -11.87 -10.00 7.00
CA THR A 127 -11.38 -8.96 6.07
C THR A 127 -11.98 -7.60 6.46
N PRO A 128 -11.15 -6.54 6.60
CA PRO A 128 -11.64 -5.22 6.96
C PRO A 128 -12.31 -4.54 5.76
N GLU A 129 -13.64 -4.53 5.74
CA GLU A 129 -14.41 -3.57 4.93
C GLU A 129 -15.13 -2.59 5.86
N THR A 130 -15.10 -1.31 5.47
CA THR A 130 -15.57 -0.14 6.21
C THR A 130 -17.10 0.02 6.14
N PRO A 131 -17.80 0.14 7.28
CA PRO A 131 -19.08 0.81 7.32
C PRO A 131 -18.86 2.29 7.67
N LEU A 132 -19.12 3.19 6.71
CA LEU A 132 -19.22 4.63 6.98
C LEU A 132 -20.42 4.92 7.89
N THR A 133 -20.18 5.20 9.17
CA THR A 133 -21.21 5.75 10.06
C THR A 133 -21.48 7.21 9.70
N LYS A 134 -22.49 7.45 8.85
CA LYS A 134 -23.14 8.76 8.74
C LYS A 134 -23.89 9.08 10.03
N ARG A 135 -23.17 9.59 11.03
CA ARG A 135 -23.77 10.36 12.14
C ARG A 135 -22.82 11.46 12.58
N SER A 136 -22.50 12.37 11.65
CA SER A 136 -22.11 13.72 12.02
C SER A 136 -23.38 14.48 12.45
N VAL A 137 -23.37 14.90 13.70
CA VAL A 137 -24.39 15.75 14.30
C VAL A 137 -24.22 17.14 13.69
N SER A 138 -25.18 17.55 12.87
CA SER A 138 -25.46 18.93 12.43
C SER A 138 -24.28 19.76 11.90
N ALA A 139 -24.33 20.01 10.59
CA ALA A 139 -23.53 20.96 9.84
C ALA A 139 -23.23 22.27 10.61
N ARG A 140 -21.94 22.58 10.78
CA ARG A 140 -21.49 23.97 10.94
C ARG A 140 -21.14 24.50 9.55
N SER A 141 -21.59 25.72 9.26
CA SER A 141 -21.47 26.39 7.96
C SER A 141 -20.00 26.60 7.55
N PRO A 142 -19.69 26.76 6.25
CA PRO A 142 -18.32 26.85 5.73
C PRO A 142 -17.63 28.21 5.99
N HIS A 143 -18.10 29.00 6.97
CA HIS A 143 -17.66 30.39 7.17
C HIS A 143 -17.13 30.70 8.59
N GLN A 144 -16.66 29.71 9.34
CA GLN A 144 -15.91 29.97 10.59
C GLN A 144 -14.47 29.45 10.49
N LEU A 145 -13.66 30.11 9.66
CA LEU A 145 -12.23 29.81 9.54
C LEU A 145 -11.38 30.32 10.72
N LEU A 146 -11.96 31.08 11.67
CA LEU A 146 -11.26 31.56 12.86
C LEU A 146 -12.22 31.66 14.04
N SER A 147 -12.36 30.58 14.81
CA SER A 147 -12.92 30.65 16.16
C SER A 147 -11.82 30.29 17.17
N PRO A 148 -11.65 31.03 18.30
CA PRO A 148 -10.55 30.81 19.26
C PRO A 148 -10.56 29.42 19.92
N SER A 149 -11.67 28.69 19.79
CA SER A 149 -11.87 27.35 20.32
C SER A 149 -10.95 26.30 19.69
N SER A 150 -10.49 26.52 18.45
CA SER A 150 -9.63 25.57 17.72
C SER A 150 -8.19 25.52 18.25
N PHE A 151 -7.80 26.50 19.09
CA PHE A 151 -6.46 26.60 19.68
C PHE A 151 -6.45 26.34 21.20
N SER A 152 -7.60 26.01 21.80
CA SER A 152 -7.67 25.75 23.23
C SER A 152 -7.38 24.27 23.50
N PRO A 153 -6.54 23.93 24.50
CA PRO A 153 -6.29 22.54 24.86
C PRO A 153 -7.57 21.77 25.13
N SER A 154 -7.61 20.49 24.73
CA SER A 154 -8.72 19.59 25.05
C SER A 154 -9.08 19.68 26.54
N ALA A 155 -10.37 19.80 26.86
CA ALA A 155 -10.82 19.97 28.25
C ALA A 155 -10.73 18.68 29.07
N THR A 156 -10.79 17.51 28.43
CA THR A 156 -10.76 16.18 29.09
C THR A 156 -10.04 15.12 28.23
N PRO A 157 -8.79 15.37 27.79
CA PRO A 157 -8.07 14.42 26.94
C PRO A 157 -7.86 13.09 27.66
N SER A 158 -8.19 11.98 26.99
CA SER A 158 -7.91 10.60 27.41
C SER A 158 -8.54 10.13 28.73
N GLN A 159 -9.55 10.83 29.27
CA GLN A 159 -10.08 10.56 30.62
C GLN A 159 -10.51 9.08 30.81
N LYS A 160 -11.08 8.45 29.79
CA LYS A 160 -11.47 7.03 29.82
C LYS A 160 -10.27 6.08 29.86
N TYR A 161 -9.18 6.44 29.21
CA TYR A 161 -7.97 5.64 29.22
C TYR A 161 -7.30 5.70 30.60
N SER A 162 -7.10 6.89 31.16
CA SER A 162 -6.36 7.07 32.41
C SER A 162 -7.13 6.51 33.63
N SER A 163 -8.46 6.38 33.53
CA SER A 163 -9.33 5.79 34.57
C SER A 163 -9.61 4.29 34.41
N ARG A 164 -8.96 3.60 33.46
CA ARG A 164 -9.18 2.18 33.20
C ARG A 164 -8.76 1.30 34.38
N SER A 165 -9.56 0.29 34.71
CA SER A 165 -9.31 -0.66 35.80
C SER A 165 -8.60 -1.95 35.35
N ASN A 166 -8.61 -2.26 34.06
CA ASN A 166 -8.04 -3.47 33.47
C ASN A 166 -6.53 -3.36 33.19
N ARG A 167 -5.79 -2.55 33.96
CA ARG A 167 -4.35 -2.38 33.76
C ARG A 167 -3.58 -3.65 34.12
N GLY A 168 -2.85 -4.20 33.15
CA GLY A 168 -2.03 -5.39 33.35
C GLY A 168 -2.80 -6.71 33.35
N GLU A 169 -4.09 -6.69 32.98
CA GLU A 169 -4.89 -7.90 32.83
C GLU A 169 -4.38 -8.75 31.66
N VAL A 170 -4.14 -10.05 31.91
CA VAL A 170 -3.79 -11.02 30.87
C VAL A 170 -5.07 -11.51 30.21
N VAL A 171 -5.32 -11.07 28.98
CA VAL A 171 -6.53 -11.41 28.22
C VAL A 171 -6.44 -12.74 27.47
N THR A 172 -5.23 -13.20 27.16
CA THR A 172 -4.96 -14.45 26.44
C THR A 172 -3.61 -15.04 26.87
N SER A 173 -3.50 -16.37 26.90
CA SER A 173 -2.27 -17.10 27.16
C SER A 173 -2.06 -18.21 26.12
N PHE A 174 -0.81 -18.49 25.77
CA PHE A 174 -0.44 -19.58 24.88
C PHE A 174 0.85 -20.26 25.38
N GLY A 175 0.93 -21.59 25.25
CA GLY A 175 2.05 -22.39 25.75
C GLY A 175 2.07 -22.52 27.28
N SER A 176 3.25 -22.83 27.82
CA SER A 176 3.46 -23.05 29.25
C SER A 176 3.78 -21.74 29.97
N THR A 177 2.77 -20.92 30.26
CA THR A 177 2.95 -19.65 30.98
C THR A 177 2.88 -19.86 32.49
N GLN A 178 3.97 -19.60 33.21
CA GLN A 178 3.99 -19.58 34.68
C GLN A 178 3.79 -18.16 35.22
N GLY A 179 2.58 -17.85 35.69
CA GLY A 179 2.28 -16.61 36.41
C GLY A 179 2.23 -15.34 35.56
N VAL A 180 2.27 -14.19 36.25
CA VAL A 180 2.15 -12.83 35.66
C VAL A 180 3.48 -12.07 35.74
N SER A 181 4.54 -12.70 36.25
CA SER A 181 5.86 -12.10 36.40
C SER A 181 6.70 -12.36 35.15
N TRP A 182 6.62 -11.45 34.19
CA TRP A 182 7.42 -11.48 32.98
C TRP A 182 8.66 -10.61 33.18
N SER A 183 9.84 -11.18 32.97
CA SER A 183 11.08 -10.42 33.04
C SER A 183 12.12 -10.97 32.07
N GLY A 184 12.65 -10.09 31.22
CA GLY A 184 13.80 -10.38 30.36
C GLY A 184 15.12 -10.07 31.04
N ARG A 185 16.24 -10.29 30.34
CA ARG A 185 17.57 -9.91 30.83
C ARG A 185 17.92 -8.46 30.49
N GLY A 186 16.98 -7.71 29.92
CA GLY A 186 17.11 -6.29 29.60
C GLY A 186 18.27 -5.98 28.67
N GLY A 187 18.67 -6.94 27.83
CA GLY A 187 19.82 -6.82 26.94
C GLY A 187 21.13 -7.37 27.49
N ALA A 188 21.10 -8.17 28.57
CA ALA A 188 22.29 -8.88 29.05
C ALA A 188 22.38 -10.27 28.41
N GLY A 189 23.57 -10.64 27.94
CA GLY A 189 23.81 -11.86 27.17
C GLY A 189 24.03 -11.56 25.68
N ASN A 190 24.10 -12.62 24.86
CA ASN A 190 24.29 -12.49 23.43
C ASN A 190 22.93 -12.35 22.73
N ILE A 191 22.64 -11.17 22.17
CA ILE A 191 21.42 -10.92 21.39
C ILE A 191 21.84 -10.71 19.94
N SER A 192 21.44 -11.65 19.08
CA SER A 192 21.68 -11.55 17.64
C SER A 192 20.40 -11.12 16.93
N LEU A 193 20.40 -9.89 16.38
CA LEU A 193 19.33 -9.39 15.52
C LEU A 193 19.85 -9.34 14.08
N LYS A 194 19.38 -10.26 13.25
CA LYS A 194 19.72 -10.34 11.82
C LYS A 194 18.45 -10.07 11.01
N VAL A 195 18.50 -9.10 10.11
CA VAL A 195 17.44 -8.90 9.11
C VAL A 195 17.59 -9.99 8.06
N LEU A 196 16.62 -10.89 7.97
CA LEU A 196 16.59 -11.99 6.99
C LEU A 196 15.73 -11.60 5.78
N GLY A 197 16.06 -12.16 4.61
CA GLY A 197 15.38 -11.91 3.33
C GLY A 197 16.17 -10.97 2.40
N CYS A 198 15.55 -10.53 1.32
CA CYS A 198 16.17 -9.63 0.34
C CYS A 198 16.20 -8.18 0.90
N PRO A 199 17.38 -7.55 1.08
CA PRO A 199 17.48 -6.19 1.61
C PRO A 199 17.15 -5.09 0.59
N GLU A 200 17.02 -5.46 -0.69
CA GLU A 200 16.78 -4.58 -1.84
C GLU A 200 15.58 -3.62 -1.69
N PRO A 201 14.44 -3.96 -1.05
CA PRO A 201 13.32 -3.04 -0.91
C PRO A 201 13.61 -1.82 -0.02
N LEU A 202 14.60 -1.91 0.89
CA LEU A 202 14.94 -0.84 1.83
C LEU A 202 16.09 0.04 1.33
N THR A 203 16.92 -0.45 0.41
CA THR A 203 18.16 0.22 -0.02
C THR A 203 18.30 0.36 -1.54
N GLY A 204 17.41 -0.23 -2.33
CA GLY A 204 17.44 -0.19 -3.79
C GLY A 204 17.03 1.17 -4.34
N SER A 205 17.62 1.55 -5.47
CA SER A 205 17.14 2.68 -6.27
C SER A 205 15.83 2.29 -6.93
N TYR A 206 14.73 2.92 -6.56
CA TYR A 206 13.43 2.75 -7.20
C TYR A 206 12.88 4.12 -7.63
N LYS A 207 12.08 4.15 -8.69
CA LYS A 207 11.36 5.35 -9.09
C LYS A 207 10.16 5.53 -8.16
N SER A 208 10.27 6.51 -7.26
CA SER A 208 9.21 6.81 -6.30
C SER A 208 7.93 7.30 -7.01
N MET A 209 6.77 6.85 -6.54
CA MET A 209 5.43 7.23 -7.02
C MET A 209 5.20 7.03 -8.53
N PHE A 210 5.91 6.09 -9.15
CA PHE A 210 5.71 5.77 -10.56
C PHE A 210 5.85 4.27 -10.79
N GLN A 211 4.82 3.65 -11.36
CA GLN A 211 4.82 2.23 -11.72
C GLN A 211 4.37 2.08 -13.16
N LYS A 212 5.08 1.25 -13.94
CA LYS A 212 4.64 0.90 -15.30
C LYS A 212 3.71 -0.31 -15.23
N LEU A 213 2.60 -0.25 -15.95
CA LEU A 213 1.66 -1.36 -16.08
C LEU A 213 2.33 -2.65 -16.59
N SER A 214 3.35 -2.52 -17.44
CA SER A 214 4.18 -3.64 -17.92
C SER A 214 4.87 -4.37 -16.76
N ASP A 215 5.39 -3.61 -15.80
CA ASP A 215 6.19 -4.14 -14.69
C ASP A 215 5.26 -4.80 -13.67
N ILE A 216 4.08 -4.20 -13.43
CA ILE A 216 3.02 -4.80 -12.62
C ILE A 216 2.58 -6.13 -13.23
N ARG A 217 2.32 -6.16 -14.55
CA ARG A 217 1.96 -7.39 -15.26
C ARG A 217 3.05 -8.45 -15.13
N GLU A 218 4.32 -8.07 -15.24
CA GLU A 218 5.44 -9.00 -15.08
C GLU A 218 5.47 -9.61 -13.68
N VAL A 219 5.38 -8.78 -12.63
CA VAL A 219 5.35 -9.24 -11.24
C VAL A 219 4.17 -10.18 -10.97
N LEU A 220 2.98 -9.85 -11.48
CA LEU A 220 1.80 -10.72 -11.34
C LEU A 220 1.97 -12.05 -12.09
N THR A 221 2.63 -12.02 -13.25
CA THR A 221 2.95 -13.21 -14.05
C THR A 221 3.94 -14.10 -13.31
N CYS A 222 5.08 -13.55 -12.88
CA CYS A 222 6.10 -14.27 -12.11
C CYS A 222 5.51 -14.88 -10.84
N LYS A 223 4.64 -14.15 -10.11
CA LYS A 223 3.93 -14.67 -8.94
C LYS A 223 3.17 -15.97 -9.23
N ILE A 224 2.50 -16.07 -10.37
CA ILE A 224 1.73 -17.26 -10.74
C ILE A 224 2.67 -18.38 -11.21
N GLU A 225 3.65 -18.05 -12.05
CA GLU A 225 4.56 -19.02 -12.69
C GLU A 225 5.55 -19.62 -11.68
N GLU A 226 6.16 -18.82 -10.80
CA GLU A 226 7.11 -19.30 -9.78
C GLU A 226 6.42 -20.25 -8.79
N LEU A 227 5.29 -19.83 -8.21
CA LEU A 227 4.54 -20.68 -7.29
C LEU A 227 3.92 -21.88 -8.02
N GLY A 228 3.46 -21.69 -9.26
CA GLY A 228 2.96 -22.77 -10.11
C GLY A 228 4.01 -23.84 -10.38
N SER A 229 5.26 -23.45 -10.61
CA SER A 229 6.39 -24.37 -10.80
C SER A 229 6.64 -25.22 -9.54
N GLU A 230 6.69 -24.60 -8.36
CA GLU A 230 6.88 -25.30 -7.08
C GLU A 230 5.70 -26.25 -6.78
N LEU A 231 4.47 -25.82 -7.02
CA LEU A 231 3.28 -26.66 -6.85
C LEU A 231 3.26 -27.84 -7.83
N LYS A 232 3.70 -27.61 -9.08
CA LYS A 232 3.83 -28.67 -10.09
C LYS A 232 4.79 -29.76 -9.65
N GLU A 233 5.97 -29.37 -9.13
CA GLU A 233 6.96 -30.31 -8.63
C GLU A 233 6.46 -31.07 -7.38
N HIS A 234 5.94 -30.34 -6.39
CA HIS A 234 5.46 -30.92 -5.14
C HIS A 234 4.33 -31.95 -5.35
N TYR A 235 3.35 -31.61 -6.18
CA TYR A 235 2.22 -32.51 -6.49
C TYR A 235 2.49 -33.48 -7.64
N LYS A 236 3.68 -33.42 -8.26
CA LYS A 236 4.09 -34.26 -9.40
C LYS A 236 3.11 -34.17 -10.57
N ILE A 237 2.67 -32.96 -10.87
CA ILE A 237 1.77 -32.68 -12.00
C ILE A 237 2.58 -32.72 -13.29
N GLU A 238 2.14 -33.52 -14.27
CA GLU A 238 2.87 -33.68 -15.52
C GLU A 238 2.91 -32.38 -16.35
N ALA A 239 1.74 -31.77 -16.58
CA ALA A 239 1.61 -30.54 -17.34
C ALA A 239 0.35 -29.76 -16.95
N PHE A 240 0.42 -28.43 -17.08
CA PHE A 240 -0.75 -27.56 -17.03
C PHE A 240 -1.39 -27.46 -18.42
N THR A 241 -2.72 -27.50 -18.46
CA THR A 241 -3.48 -27.26 -19.69
C THR A 241 -3.79 -25.77 -19.83
N PRO A 242 -3.72 -25.17 -21.03
CA PRO A 242 -4.16 -23.78 -21.22
C PRO A 242 -5.65 -23.61 -20.89
N VAL A 243 -6.01 -22.54 -20.19
CA VAL A 243 -7.39 -22.34 -19.70
C VAL A 243 -8.45 -22.27 -20.81
N LEU A 244 -8.09 -21.85 -22.02
CA LEU A 244 -9.00 -21.74 -23.16
C LEU A 244 -9.13 -23.03 -24.00
N VAL A 245 -8.29 -24.04 -23.74
CA VAL A 245 -8.31 -25.29 -24.52
C VAL A 245 -9.42 -26.21 -23.98
N PRO A 246 -10.42 -26.56 -24.81
CA PRO A 246 -11.47 -27.47 -24.39
C PRO A 246 -10.95 -28.91 -24.25
N ALA A 247 -11.39 -29.61 -23.21
CA ALA A 247 -11.10 -31.01 -22.98
C ALA A 247 -12.31 -31.76 -22.38
N GLN A 248 -12.52 -32.99 -22.84
CA GLN A 248 -13.56 -33.87 -22.28
C GLN A 248 -13.09 -34.58 -21.01
N GLU A 249 -11.79 -34.84 -20.91
CA GLU A 249 -11.15 -35.42 -19.73
C GLU A 249 -10.81 -34.33 -18.70
N PRO A 250 -10.64 -34.69 -17.42
CA PRO A 250 -10.19 -33.75 -16.40
C PRO A 250 -8.84 -33.12 -16.77
N VAL A 251 -8.76 -31.79 -16.67
CA VAL A 251 -7.56 -31.00 -16.92
C VAL A 251 -7.09 -30.34 -15.63
N THR A 252 -5.78 -30.13 -15.53
CA THR A 252 -5.16 -29.40 -14.43
C THR A 252 -4.77 -28.01 -14.94
N LEU A 253 -5.34 -26.97 -14.32
CA LEU A 253 -5.13 -25.57 -14.68
C LEU A 253 -4.37 -24.84 -13.58
N LEU A 254 -3.42 -24.00 -13.97
CA LEU A 254 -2.73 -23.03 -13.12
C LEU A 254 -3.36 -21.65 -13.35
N GLY A 255 -3.52 -20.89 -12.27
CA GLY A 255 -3.92 -19.49 -12.40
C GLY A 255 -4.09 -18.77 -11.07
N GLN A 256 -4.52 -17.52 -11.17
CA GLN A 256 -4.86 -16.67 -10.05
C GLN A 256 -6.39 -16.48 -9.96
N ILE A 257 -6.92 -16.55 -8.74
CA ILE A 257 -8.32 -16.27 -8.48
C ILE A 257 -8.61 -14.77 -8.64
N GLY A 258 -9.63 -14.45 -9.44
CA GLY A 258 -10.17 -13.10 -9.58
C GLY A 258 -11.67 -13.04 -9.26
N CYS A 259 -12.20 -11.82 -9.29
CA CYS A 259 -13.63 -11.55 -9.26
C CYS A 259 -14.07 -11.00 -10.63
N ASP A 260 -15.20 -11.44 -11.15
CA ASP A 260 -15.79 -10.92 -12.41
C ASP A 260 -16.37 -9.50 -12.28
N SER A 261 -16.28 -8.89 -11.10
CA SER A 261 -16.80 -7.56 -10.79
C SER A 261 -15.98 -6.88 -9.70
N ASN A 262 -16.17 -5.58 -9.54
CA ASN A 262 -15.51 -4.77 -8.50
C ASN A 262 -16.13 -4.98 -7.10
N GLY A 263 -17.09 -5.89 -6.97
CA GLY A 263 -17.73 -6.21 -5.70
C GLY A 263 -16.99 -7.30 -4.92
N LYS A 264 -17.53 -7.63 -3.75
CA LYS A 264 -17.04 -8.73 -2.93
C LYS A 264 -17.16 -10.08 -3.66
N LEU A 265 -16.04 -10.81 -3.71
CA LEU A 265 -15.98 -12.16 -4.26
C LEU A 265 -17.01 -13.09 -3.60
N ASN A 266 -17.74 -13.84 -4.43
CA ASN A 266 -18.68 -14.85 -3.99
C ASN A 266 -18.57 -16.10 -4.87
N HIS A 267 -19.21 -17.20 -4.48
CA HIS A 267 -19.11 -18.51 -5.14
C HIS A 267 -19.55 -18.54 -6.62
N LYS A 268 -20.26 -17.52 -7.12
CA LYS A 268 -20.67 -17.43 -8.54
C LYS A 268 -19.81 -16.51 -9.37
N SER A 269 -19.04 -15.62 -8.72
CA SER A 269 -18.23 -14.60 -9.38
C SER A 269 -16.75 -14.96 -9.47
N VAL A 270 -16.40 -16.23 -9.19
CA VAL A 270 -15.03 -16.72 -9.22
C VAL A 270 -14.58 -16.91 -10.66
N ILE A 271 -13.50 -16.24 -11.01
CA ILE A 271 -12.77 -16.44 -12.27
C ILE A 271 -11.36 -16.96 -11.97
N LEU A 272 -10.80 -17.72 -12.90
CA LEU A 272 -9.42 -18.14 -12.91
C LEU A 272 -8.72 -17.42 -14.08
N GLU A 273 -7.78 -16.55 -13.74
CA GLU A 273 -6.85 -15.95 -14.68
C GLU A 273 -5.63 -16.84 -14.83
N GLY A 274 -5.43 -17.40 -16.02
CA GLY A 274 -4.26 -18.22 -16.30
C GLY A 274 -2.99 -17.39 -16.39
N ASP A 275 -1.85 -18.03 -16.20
CA ASP A 275 -0.54 -17.43 -16.38
C ASP A 275 -0.26 -17.05 -17.86
N ARG A 276 0.86 -16.37 -18.10
CA ARG A 276 1.23 -15.92 -19.45
C ARG A 276 1.81 -17.05 -20.27
N GLU A 277 2.71 -17.84 -19.69
CA GLU A 277 3.43 -18.92 -20.38
C GLU A 277 2.47 -19.97 -21.00
N HIS A 278 1.49 -20.44 -20.23
CA HIS A 278 0.58 -21.51 -20.67
C HIS A 278 -0.71 -20.97 -21.28
N SER A 279 -1.23 -19.86 -20.75
CA SER A 279 -2.60 -19.40 -21.04
C SER A 279 -2.68 -17.99 -21.63
N SER A 280 -1.54 -17.32 -21.87
CA SER A 280 -1.48 -15.95 -22.40
C SER A 280 -2.30 -14.93 -21.58
N GLY A 281 -2.49 -15.16 -20.27
CA GLY A 281 -3.29 -14.28 -19.41
C GLY A 281 -4.81 -14.39 -19.63
N ALA A 282 -5.29 -15.45 -20.26
CA ALA A 282 -6.72 -15.64 -20.48
C ALA A 282 -7.48 -15.94 -19.19
N GLN A 283 -8.77 -15.61 -19.17
CA GLN A 283 -9.64 -15.77 -18.00
C GLN A 283 -10.82 -16.68 -18.32
N ILE A 284 -11.18 -17.55 -17.37
CA ILE A 284 -12.40 -18.36 -17.44
C ILE A 284 -13.15 -18.35 -16.10
N PRO A 285 -14.48 -18.31 -16.09
CA PRO A 285 -15.27 -18.57 -14.89
C PRO A 285 -15.05 -19.98 -14.34
N VAL A 286 -15.14 -20.11 -13.02
CA VAL A 286 -15.01 -21.38 -12.31
C VAL A 286 -16.34 -21.75 -11.67
N ASP A 287 -16.87 -22.93 -11.99
CA ASP A 287 -17.95 -23.55 -11.25
C ASP A 287 -17.39 -24.29 -10.03
N LEU A 288 -17.87 -23.92 -8.85
CA LEU A 288 -17.49 -24.54 -7.59
C LEU A 288 -18.53 -25.56 -7.08
N SER A 289 -19.60 -25.82 -7.84
CA SER A 289 -20.70 -26.70 -7.40
C SER A 289 -20.28 -28.12 -7.03
N GLU A 290 -19.22 -28.65 -7.66
CA GLU A 290 -18.70 -30.01 -7.43
C GLU A 290 -17.54 -30.05 -6.40
N LEU A 291 -17.08 -28.89 -5.92
CA LEU A 291 -16.06 -28.80 -4.88
C LEU A 291 -16.68 -28.95 -3.49
N LYS A 292 -16.23 -29.96 -2.74
CA LYS A 292 -16.73 -30.23 -1.38
C LYS A 292 -16.22 -29.21 -0.36
N GLU A 293 -14.95 -28.84 -0.48
CA GLU A 293 -14.25 -27.96 0.45
C GLU A 293 -13.35 -27.04 -0.38
N TYR A 294 -13.42 -25.74 -0.09
CA TYR A 294 -12.56 -24.75 -0.72
C TYR A 294 -12.41 -23.52 0.17
N SER A 295 -11.29 -22.84 0.03
CA SER A 295 -11.05 -21.51 0.58
C SER A 295 -10.38 -20.69 -0.50
N LEU A 296 -11.10 -19.67 -0.98
CA LEU A 296 -10.69 -18.85 -2.12
C LEU A 296 -10.70 -17.36 -1.75
N PHE A 297 -9.69 -16.61 -2.21
CA PHE A 297 -9.65 -15.16 -2.10
C PHE A 297 -9.03 -14.53 -3.37
N PRO A 298 -9.40 -13.29 -3.74
CA PRO A 298 -8.82 -12.61 -4.90
C PRO A 298 -7.30 -12.49 -4.79
N GLY A 299 -6.58 -12.78 -5.88
CA GLY A 299 -5.13 -12.79 -5.92
C GLY A 299 -4.49 -14.10 -5.46
N GLN A 300 -5.26 -15.11 -5.02
CA GLN A 300 -4.72 -16.41 -4.65
C GLN A 300 -4.25 -17.18 -5.89
N VAL A 301 -2.99 -17.60 -5.91
CA VAL A 301 -2.50 -18.54 -6.93
C VAL A 301 -2.96 -19.93 -6.54
N VAL A 302 -3.57 -20.64 -7.49
CA VAL A 302 -4.15 -21.96 -7.28
C VAL A 302 -3.82 -22.87 -8.43
N VAL A 303 -3.83 -24.16 -8.12
CA VAL A 303 -3.95 -25.22 -9.12
C VAL A 303 -5.31 -25.88 -8.93
N MET A 304 -6.08 -26.01 -10.00
CA MET A 304 -7.40 -26.62 -9.99
C MET A 304 -7.49 -27.75 -11.01
N GLU A 305 -8.12 -28.85 -10.62
CA GLU A 305 -8.47 -29.95 -11.52
C GLU A 305 -9.97 -29.93 -11.78
N GLY A 306 -10.36 -30.08 -13.03
CA GLY A 306 -11.78 -30.07 -13.39
C GLY A 306 -12.01 -30.33 -14.87
N ILE A 307 -13.26 -30.20 -15.27
CA ILE A 307 -13.68 -30.46 -16.66
C ILE A 307 -14.00 -29.12 -17.34
N ASN A 308 -13.38 -28.86 -18.48
CA ASN A 308 -13.64 -27.69 -19.31
C ASN A 308 -13.96 -28.11 -20.75
N THR A 309 -15.16 -28.65 -20.99
CA THR A 309 -15.54 -29.19 -22.30
C THR A 309 -15.69 -28.15 -23.40
N THR A 310 -15.81 -26.86 -23.05
CA THR A 310 -16.11 -25.77 -24.00
C THR A 310 -14.97 -24.76 -24.16
N GLY A 311 -13.95 -24.80 -23.30
CA GLY A 311 -12.92 -23.76 -23.24
C GLY A 311 -13.38 -22.46 -22.58
N ARG A 312 -14.59 -22.42 -22.01
CA ARG A 312 -15.23 -21.18 -21.51
C ARG A 312 -15.56 -21.20 -20.02
N LYS A 313 -15.49 -22.36 -19.36
CA LYS A 313 -15.83 -22.50 -17.93
C LYS A 313 -15.21 -23.79 -17.40
N LEU A 314 -14.50 -23.69 -16.29
CA LEU A 314 -14.00 -24.87 -15.58
C LEU A 314 -15.08 -25.33 -14.59
N VAL A 315 -15.53 -26.57 -14.67
CA VAL A 315 -16.25 -27.22 -13.56
C VAL A 315 -15.20 -27.86 -12.66
N ALA A 316 -14.87 -27.20 -11.56
CA ALA A 316 -13.80 -27.61 -10.68
C ALA A 316 -14.22 -28.81 -9.82
N THR A 317 -13.38 -29.83 -9.80
CA THR A 317 -13.58 -31.08 -9.04
C THR A 317 -12.57 -31.24 -7.91
N ARG A 318 -11.42 -30.57 -8.02
CA ARG A 318 -10.38 -30.56 -6.99
C ARG A 318 -9.65 -29.22 -6.99
N LEU A 319 -9.38 -28.72 -5.78
CA LEU A 319 -8.49 -27.60 -5.52
C LEU A 319 -7.27 -28.16 -4.79
N TYR A 320 -6.07 -27.90 -5.30
CA TYR A 320 -4.85 -28.30 -4.63
C TYR A 320 -4.60 -27.43 -3.40
N GLU A 321 -4.09 -28.02 -2.32
CA GLU A 321 -3.80 -27.30 -1.09
C GLU A 321 -2.55 -26.42 -1.26
N GLY A 322 -2.48 -25.32 -0.52
CA GLY A 322 -1.29 -24.48 -0.51
C GLY A 322 -0.11 -25.20 0.15
N VAL A 323 1.07 -25.11 -0.44
CA VAL A 323 2.31 -25.69 0.12
C VAL A 323 3.08 -24.59 0.83
N PRO A 324 3.33 -24.70 2.15
CA PRO A 324 4.11 -23.70 2.87
C PRO A 324 5.59 -23.83 2.52
N LEU A 325 6.33 -22.73 2.64
CA LEU A 325 7.79 -22.76 2.60
C LEU A 325 8.35 -23.61 3.76
N PRO A 326 9.51 -24.27 3.58
CA PRO A 326 10.16 -25.00 4.64
C PRO A 326 10.52 -24.08 5.81
N PHE A 327 10.48 -24.62 7.02
CA PHE A 327 10.95 -23.90 8.21
C PHE A 327 12.45 -23.60 8.10
N HIS A 328 12.88 -22.50 8.72
CA HIS A 328 14.29 -22.19 8.89
C HIS A 328 14.99 -23.34 9.62
N GLN A 329 16.13 -23.79 9.06
CA GLN A 329 16.98 -24.80 9.68
C GLN A 329 18.01 -24.08 10.57
N PRO A 330 17.93 -24.24 11.90
CA PRO A 330 18.89 -23.62 12.81
C PRO A 330 20.30 -24.13 12.51
N SER A 331 21.27 -23.22 12.56
CA SER A 331 22.69 -23.57 12.53
C SER A 331 23.15 -24.08 13.90
N GLU A 332 24.31 -24.75 13.95
CA GLU A 332 24.92 -25.19 15.21
C GLU A 332 25.16 -24.02 16.19
N GLU A 333 25.33 -22.79 15.68
CA GLU A 333 25.49 -21.56 16.47
C GLU A 333 24.19 -21.10 17.15
N ASP A 334 23.03 -21.51 16.64
CA ASP A 334 21.72 -21.12 17.18
C ASP A 334 21.30 -21.99 18.39
N GLY A 335 21.94 -23.15 18.56
CA GLY A 335 21.58 -24.16 19.57
C GLY A 335 21.97 -23.82 21.02
N ASP A 336 22.84 -22.84 21.24
CA ASP A 336 23.36 -22.47 22.58
C ASP A 336 22.79 -21.12 23.10
N SER A 337 21.65 -20.70 22.53
CA SER A 337 21.01 -19.43 22.89
C SER A 337 20.23 -19.55 24.20
N GLU A 338 20.55 -18.67 25.15
CA GLU A 338 19.78 -18.50 26.38
C GLU A 338 18.35 -18.01 26.08
N GLN A 339 17.40 -18.19 27.00
CA GLN A 339 16.02 -17.72 26.85
C GLN A 339 15.94 -16.21 26.58
N ILE A 340 15.20 -15.77 25.55
CA ILE A 340 15.03 -14.35 25.18
C ILE A 340 13.56 -13.95 25.37
N MET A 341 13.31 -12.77 25.94
CA MET A 341 11.98 -12.17 26.03
C MET A 341 11.81 -11.07 24.96
N VAL A 342 10.82 -11.23 24.08
CA VAL A 342 10.45 -10.22 23.08
C VAL A 342 9.10 -9.62 23.45
N LEU A 343 9.05 -8.30 23.60
CA LEU A 343 7.81 -7.53 23.75
C LEU A 343 7.38 -7.00 22.38
N VAL A 344 6.10 -7.15 22.05
CA VAL A 344 5.54 -6.67 20.78
C VAL A 344 4.36 -5.74 21.09
N ALA A 345 4.32 -4.58 20.43
CA ALA A 345 3.20 -3.65 20.50
C ALA A 345 2.95 -3.00 19.13
N CYS A 346 1.72 -2.56 18.90
CA CYS A 346 1.29 -1.93 17.65
C CYS A 346 0.42 -0.71 17.97
N GLY A 347 0.55 0.33 17.14
CA GLY A 347 -0.24 1.56 17.28
C GLY A 347 -1.75 1.34 17.11
N PRO A 348 -2.56 2.36 17.45
CA PRO A 348 -2.15 3.72 17.76
C PRO A 348 -1.66 3.85 19.22
N TYR A 349 -0.67 4.71 19.42
CA TYR A 349 -0.05 4.96 20.73
C TYR A 349 -0.65 6.16 21.50
N THR A 350 -1.75 6.71 20.97
CA THR A 350 -2.54 7.76 21.61
C THR A 350 -4.03 7.43 21.46
N THR A 351 -4.88 8.01 22.31
CA THR A 351 -6.33 7.84 22.20
C THR A 351 -6.89 8.73 21.09
N SER A 352 -8.05 8.41 20.54
CA SER A 352 -8.63 9.18 19.43
C SER A 352 -9.02 10.62 19.77
N ASP A 353 -9.14 10.94 21.06
CA ASP A 353 -9.56 12.24 21.60
C ASP A 353 -8.37 13.07 22.14
N SER A 354 -7.13 12.59 22.00
CA SER A 354 -5.96 13.18 22.64
C SER A 354 -4.68 12.95 21.84
N ILE A 355 -3.76 13.90 21.94
CA ILE A 355 -2.39 13.81 21.42
C ILE A 355 -1.35 13.74 22.56
N ALA A 356 -1.79 13.34 23.76
CA ALA A 356 -0.93 13.27 24.94
C ALA A 356 -0.06 12.00 25.00
N PHE A 357 -0.33 11.00 24.14
CA PHE A 357 0.44 9.75 24.07
C PHE A 357 0.53 9.00 25.41
N GLU A 358 -0.48 9.09 26.28
CA GLU A 358 -0.49 8.36 27.55
C GLU A 358 -0.32 6.83 27.39
N PRO A 359 -0.93 6.16 26.38
CA PRO A 359 -0.64 4.76 26.12
C PRO A 359 0.82 4.47 25.81
N LEU A 360 1.51 5.37 25.12
CA LEU A 360 2.94 5.26 24.86
C LEU A 360 3.76 5.33 26.15
N LEU A 361 3.42 6.27 27.04
CA LEU A 361 4.11 6.46 28.31
C LEU A 361 3.90 5.25 29.25
N ASP A 362 2.68 4.70 29.26
CA ASP A 362 2.38 3.47 29.98
C ASP A 362 3.16 2.27 29.40
N LEU A 363 3.28 2.18 28.08
CA LEU A 363 4.09 1.15 27.42
C LEU A 363 5.57 1.26 27.80
N ILE A 364 6.14 2.48 27.79
CA ILE A 364 7.52 2.73 28.24
C ILE A 364 7.69 2.27 29.69
N THR A 365 6.71 2.54 30.55
CA THR A 365 6.72 2.08 31.95
C THR A 365 6.76 0.55 32.03
N VAL A 366 5.99 -0.15 31.19
CA VAL A 366 6.02 -1.62 31.12
C VAL A 366 7.37 -2.13 30.62
N ILE A 367 7.93 -1.52 29.58
CA ILE A 367 9.26 -1.90 29.06
C ILE A 367 10.34 -1.75 30.14
N ASN A 368 10.32 -0.65 30.88
CA ASN A 368 11.29 -0.43 31.96
C ASN A 368 11.12 -1.39 33.13
N ARG A 369 9.88 -1.78 33.45
CA ARG A 369 9.56 -2.74 34.51
C ARG A 369 9.99 -4.16 34.14
N ASP A 370 9.57 -4.64 32.97
CA ASP A 370 9.73 -6.04 32.56
C ASP A 370 11.09 -6.29 31.90
N ARG A 371 11.76 -5.24 31.42
CA ARG A 371 13.08 -5.28 30.81
C ARG A 371 13.19 -6.39 29.74
N PRO A 372 12.29 -6.41 28.72
CA PRO A 372 12.41 -7.36 27.64
C PRO A 372 13.75 -7.17 26.92
N ASP A 373 14.25 -8.24 26.30
CA ASP A 373 15.51 -8.23 25.56
C ASP A 373 15.36 -7.51 24.22
N VAL A 374 14.18 -7.60 23.62
CA VAL A 374 13.83 -6.93 22.35
C VAL A 374 12.42 -6.34 22.46
N CYS A 375 12.23 -5.13 21.93
CA CYS A 375 10.91 -4.54 21.69
C CYS A 375 10.67 -4.37 20.19
N ILE A 376 9.58 -4.94 19.66
CA ILE A 376 9.14 -4.73 18.28
C ILE A 376 7.89 -3.83 18.32
N LEU A 377 8.05 -2.60 17.87
CA LEU A 377 7.00 -1.57 17.91
C LEU A 377 6.53 -1.25 16.48
N PHE A 378 5.30 -1.66 16.16
CA PHE A 378 4.66 -1.36 14.89
C PHE A 378 3.96 -0.01 14.94
N GLY A 379 3.92 0.70 13.81
CA GLY A 379 3.12 1.91 13.67
C GLY A 379 1.60 1.67 13.78
N PRO A 380 0.78 2.71 13.60
CA PRO A 380 1.22 4.08 13.37
C PRO A 380 1.64 4.77 14.67
N PHE A 381 2.78 5.46 14.62
CA PHE A 381 3.24 6.36 15.69
C PHE A 381 2.52 7.71 15.62
N LEU A 382 2.23 8.17 14.41
CA LEU A 382 1.33 9.27 14.12
C LEU A 382 0.27 8.73 13.15
N ASP A 383 -0.96 8.57 13.63
CA ASP A 383 -2.03 7.93 12.85
C ASP A 383 -2.65 8.95 11.89
N ALA A 384 -2.63 8.65 10.60
CA ALA A 384 -3.18 9.52 9.57
C ALA A 384 -4.71 9.71 9.71
N LYS A 385 -5.42 8.74 10.31
CA LYS A 385 -6.87 8.81 10.61
C LYS A 385 -7.18 9.41 11.99
N HIS A 386 -6.18 9.89 12.73
CA HIS A 386 -6.46 10.62 13.96
C HIS A 386 -7.12 11.96 13.61
N GLU A 387 -8.25 12.29 14.25
CA GLU A 387 -9.09 13.46 13.90
C GLU A 387 -8.28 14.76 13.77
N GLN A 388 -7.35 15.00 14.70
CA GLN A 388 -6.50 16.20 14.68
C GLN A 388 -5.41 16.18 13.59
N VAL A 389 -5.01 15.01 13.12
CA VAL A 389 -4.04 14.84 12.02
C VAL A 389 -4.76 15.10 10.69
N GLU A 390 -5.87 14.40 10.46
CA GLU A 390 -6.69 14.51 9.24
C GLU A 390 -7.23 15.94 9.05
N SER A 391 -7.64 16.58 10.14
CA SER A 391 -8.14 17.97 10.11
C SER A 391 -7.02 19.03 10.14
N CYS A 392 -5.75 18.62 10.09
CA CYS A 392 -4.58 19.52 10.14
C CYS A 392 -4.60 20.51 11.31
N LEU A 393 -5.07 20.07 12.49
CA LEU A 393 -5.20 20.91 13.68
C LEU A 393 -3.93 20.92 14.55
N LEU A 394 -2.94 20.10 14.20
CA LEU A 394 -1.65 20.07 14.89
C LEU A 394 -0.89 21.39 14.66
N THR A 395 -0.28 21.91 15.72
CA THR A 395 0.55 23.12 15.68
C THR A 395 2.02 22.85 15.30
N SER A 396 2.34 21.61 14.92
CA SER A 396 3.69 21.17 14.61
C SER A 396 3.69 20.30 13.35
N PRO A 397 4.78 20.31 12.54
CA PRO A 397 4.90 19.43 11.38
C PRO A 397 4.78 17.95 11.76
N PHE A 398 4.18 17.13 10.88
CA PHE A 398 4.00 15.69 11.12
C PHE A 398 5.32 14.97 11.42
N GLU A 399 6.37 15.31 10.68
CA GLU A 399 7.71 14.78 10.88
C GLU A 399 8.27 15.06 12.28
N ASP A 400 8.02 16.25 12.82
CA ASP A 400 8.49 16.63 14.15
C ASP A 400 7.74 15.89 15.26
N VAL A 401 6.43 15.69 15.08
CA VAL A 401 5.62 14.89 16.01
C VAL A 401 6.07 13.44 15.99
N PHE A 402 6.34 12.88 14.81
CA PHE A 402 6.87 11.52 14.67
C PHE A 402 8.24 11.38 15.35
N LYS A 403 9.18 12.29 15.09
CA LYS A 403 10.50 12.32 15.75
C LYS A 403 10.38 12.47 17.25
N GLN A 404 9.42 13.26 17.74
CA GLN A 404 9.18 13.42 19.17
C GLN A 404 8.68 12.11 19.81
N CYS A 405 7.79 11.38 19.15
CA CYS A 405 7.35 10.06 19.60
C CYS A 405 8.53 9.10 19.69
N LEU A 406 9.34 9.03 18.63
CA LEU A 406 10.49 8.14 18.56
C LEU A 406 11.55 8.49 19.62
N ARG A 407 11.83 9.78 19.82
CA ARG A 407 12.70 10.28 20.89
C ARG A 407 12.19 9.86 22.26
N THR A 408 10.90 10.02 22.53
CA THR A 408 10.28 9.66 23.81
C THR A 408 10.45 8.17 24.11
N ILE A 409 10.28 7.31 23.11
CA ILE A 409 10.50 5.86 23.24
C ILE A 409 11.98 5.57 23.52
N ILE A 410 12.88 6.08 22.69
CA ILE A 410 14.32 5.80 22.77
C ILE A 410 14.87 6.28 24.11
N GLU A 411 14.60 7.54 24.49
CA GLU A 411 15.10 8.12 25.74
C GLU A 411 14.41 7.51 26.96
N GLY A 412 13.09 7.30 26.89
CA GLY A 412 12.30 6.73 27.97
C GLY A 412 12.66 5.28 28.31
N THR A 413 13.32 4.56 27.39
CA THR A 413 13.75 3.17 27.57
C THR A 413 15.27 3.01 27.68
N ARG A 414 16.04 4.12 27.68
CA ARG A 414 17.47 4.07 28.00
C ARG A 414 17.66 3.60 29.44
N ARG A 415 18.62 2.69 29.65
CA ARG A 415 18.98 2.20 30.98
C ARG A 415 19.32 3.39 31.88
N SER A 416 18.50 3.60 32.90
CA SER A 416 18.86 4.47 34.02
C SER A 416 19.79 3.68 34.95
N ASP A 417 21.10 3.75 34.71
CA ASP A 417 22.09 3.35 35.71
C ASP A 417 22.13 4.43 36.82
N PHE A 418 21.07 4.52 37.61
CA PHE A 418 21.09 5.28 38.86
C PHE A 418 21.02 4.29 40.01
N PRO A 419 22.13 4.04 40.75
CA PRO A 419 22.01 3.41 42.04
C PRO A 419 21.15 4.33 42.91
N MET A 420 19.97 3.85 43.31
CA MET A 420 19.25 4.45 44.44
C MET A 420 20.22 4.42 45.63
N LEU A 421 20.78 5.57 45.95
CA LEU A 421 21.42 5.81 47.24
C LEU A 421 20.31 5.67 48.29
N ASP A 422 20.26 4.49 48.90
CA ASP A 422 19.68 4.28 50.22
C ASP A 422 20.36 5.29 51.16
N ARG A 423 19.72 6.44 51.36
CA ARG A 423 19.96 7.22 52.57
C ARG A 423 19.22 6.52 53.70
N ALA A 424 19.87 5.46 54.19
CA ALA A 424 19.64 4.94 55.51
C ALA A 424 19.68 6.09 56.52
N SER A 425 18.61 6.16 57.30
CA SER A 425 18.54 6.91 58.53
C SER A 425 19.75 6.61 59.42
N HIS A 426 20.45 7.65 59.84
CA HIS A 426 21.32 7.60 61.01
C HIS A 426 20.76 8.54 62.06
N SER A 427 20.33 7.89 63.15
CA SER A 427 20.26 8.33 64.56
C SER A 427 19.87 9.76 64.87
#